data_AF-A0A0B1RVK7-F1
#
_entry.id   AF-A0A0B1RVK7-F1
#
_cell.length_a   1.000
_cell.length_b   1.000
_cell.length_c   1.000
_cell.angle_alpha   90.00
_cell.angle_beta   90.00
_cell.angle_gamma   90.00
#
_symmetry.space_group_name_H-M   'P 1'
#
loop_
_entity.id
_entity.type
_entity.pdbx_description
1 polymer ?
#
loop_
_entity_poly.entity_id
_entity_poly.type
_entity_poly.pdbx_seq_one_letter_code
_entity_poly.pdbx_strand_id
1 'polypeptide(L)'
;MITLGQQPYQGLANEEVLSFIGVSRKTLDRPMDCPDFWYDLMVECWRYVPRDRPTFRQIVEHLIPLASDQFREASWIYNHPTTDYPSDTEPNYVPEGHGMRPLAVTEPVDEVSGVLFTL
;
A
#
# COMPACT_ATOMS: atom_id res chain seq x y z
N MET A 1 -10.61 -14.01 -6.35
CA MET A 1 -9.58 -13.27 -7.12
C MET A 1 -10.25 -12.75 -8.38
N ILE A 2 -10.56 -11.44 -8.41
CA ILE A 2 -11.59 -10.83 -9.29
C ILE A 2 -11.38 -11.10 -10.79
N THR A 3 -10.16 -10.99 -11.30
CA THR A 3 -9.85 -11.16 -12.72
C THR A 3 -9.45 -12.59 -13.10
N LEU A 4 -9.56 -13.55 -12.18
CA LEU A 4 -9.20 -14.97 -12.40
C LEU A 4 -7.78 -15.19 -12.96
N GLY A 5 -6.85 -14.29 -12.67
CA GLY A 5 -5.44 -14.42 -13.05
C GLY A 5 -5.06 -13.72 -14.35
N GLN A 6 -5.88 -12.76 -14.82
CA GLN A 6 -5.46 -11.87 -15.91
C GLN A 6 -4.20 -11.07 -15.53
N GLN A 7 -3.38 -10.80 -16.55
CA GLN A 7 -2.19 -9.99 -16.40
C GLN A 7 -2.57 -8.52 -16.07
N PRO A 8 -1.96 -7.88 -15.06
CA PRO A 8 -2.15 -6.46 -14.83
C PRO A 8 -1.45 -5.62 -15.92
N TYR A 9 -2.00 -4.45 -16.24
CA TYR A 9 -1.47 -3.51 -17.24
C TYR A 9 -1.30 -4.12 -18.65
N GLN A 10 -2.27 -4.94 -19.09
CA GLN A 10 -2.21 -5.57 -20.41
C GLN A 10 -2.02 -4.52 -21.52
N GLY A 11 -1.10 -4.80 -22.44
CA GLY A 11 -0.81 -3.91 -23.57
C GLY A 11 0.23 -2.82 -23.29
N LEU A 12 0.76 -2.71 -22.07
CA LEU A 12 1.90 -1.84 -21.74
C LEU A 12 3.20 -2.65 -21.64
N ALA A 13 4.29 -2.11 -22.18
CA ALA A 13 5.63 -2.61 -21.91
C ALA A 13 6.08 -2.29 -20.48
N ASN A 14 7.06 -3.03 -19.94
CA ASN A 14 7.52 -2.87 -18.56
C ASN A 14 7.96 -1.43 -18.22
N GLU A 15 8.64 -0.76 -19.15
CA GLU A 15 9.07 0.63 -18.98
C GLU A 15 7.88 1.61 -18.95
N GLU A 16 6.85 1.34 -19.76
CA GLU A 16 5.63 2.14 -19.81
C GLU A 16 4.81 1.99 -18.53
N VAL A 17 4.82 0.81 -17.90
CA VAL A 17 4.16 0.56 -16.61
C VAL A 17 4.75 1.46 -15.51
N LEU A 18 6.08 1.61 -15.46
CA LEU A 18 6.74 2.49 -14.49
C LEU A 18 6.32 3.95 -14.69
N SER A 19 6.23 4.41 -15.94
CA SER A 19 5.76 5.75 -16.26
C SER A 19 4.26 5.93 -15.94
N PHE A 20 3.44 4.92 -16.19
CA PHE A 20 2.00 4.95 -15.92
C PHE A 20 1.69 5.09 -14.42
N ILE A 21 2.35 4.29 -13.58
CA ILE A 21 2.17 4.32 -12.13
C ILE A 21 2.92 5.52 -11.51
N GLY A 22 4.19 5.67 -11.88
CA GLY A 22 5.09 6.66 -11.32
C GLY A 22 4.76 8.06 -11.79
N VAL A 23 4.85 8.33 -13.08
CA VAL A 23 4.70 9.70 -13.61
C VAL A 23 3.23 10.11 -13.72
N SER A 24 2.41 9.23 -14.29
CA SER A 24 1.00 9.55 -14.56
C SER A 24 0.08 9.35 -13.35
N ARG A 25 0.59 8.76 -12.26
CA ARG A 25 -0.17 8.46 -11.02
C ARG A 25 -1.45 7.67 -11.29
N LYS A 26 -1.47 6.85 -12.34
CA LYS A 26 -2.64 6.05 -12.72
C LYS A 26 -2.61 4.68 -12.08
N THR A 27 -3.78 4.13 -11.81
CA THR A 27 -3.99 2.80 -11.25
C THR A 27 -4.73 1.91 -12.25
N LEU A 28 -4.94 0.63 -11.91
CA LEU A 28 -5.72 -0.27 -12.75
C LEU A 28 -7.19 0.17 -12.78
N ASP A 29 -7.80 0.03 -13.96
CA ASP A 29 -9.23 0.22 -14.13
C ASP A 29 -10.03 -0.88 -13.39
N ARG A 30 -11.27 -0.56 -13.05
CA ARG A 30 -12.18 -1.51 -12.42
C ARG A 30 -12.46 -2.68 -13.36
N PRO A 31 -12.23 -3.94 -12.93
CA PRO A 31 -12.60 -5.11 -13.72
C PRO A 31 -14.12 -5.22 -13.93
N MET A 32 -14.53 -5.86 -15.02
CA MET A 32 -15.93 -6.20 -15.27
C MET A 32 -16.49 -7.04 -14.12
N ASP A 33 -17.73 -6.73 -13.71
CA ASP A 33 -18.46 -7.41 -12.64
C ASP A 33 -17.77 -7.41 -11.26
N CYS A 34 -16.77 -6.54 -11.04
CA CYS A 34 -16.15 -6.37 -9.74
C CYS A 34 -17.12 -5.65 -8.78
N PRO A 35 -17.46 -6.20 -7.59
CA PRO A 35 -18.27 -5.48 -6.61
C PRO A 35 -17.57 -4.23 -6.08
N ASP A 36 -18.33 -3.17 -5.79
CA ASP A 36 -17.82 -1.87 -5.33
C ASP A 36 -16.85 -2.01 -4.17
N PHE A 37 -17.24 -2.78 -3.14
CA PHE A 37 -16.44 -3.07 -1.96
C PHE A 37 -14.99 -3.50 -2.28
N TRP A 38 -14.81 -4.40 -3.25
CA TRP A 38 -13.48 -4.88 -3.60
C TRP A 38 -12.68 -3.84 -4.35
N TYR A 39 -13.33 -3.06 -5.23
CA TYR A 39 -12.66 -2.01 -5.97
C TYR A 39 -12.24 -0.85 -5.07
N ASP A 40 -13.10 -0.44 -4.13
CA ASP A 40 -12.81 0.62 -3.18
C ASP A 40 -11.61 0.26 -2.30
N LEU A 41 -11.58 -0.98 -1.77
CA LEU A 41 -10.45 -1.50 -1.02
C LEU A 41 -9.15 -1.54 -1.87
N MET A 42 -9.25 -1.89 -3.16
CA MET A 42 -8.11 -1.85 -4.07
C MET A 42 -7.59 -0.42 -4.28
N VAL A 43 -8.49 0.55 -4.46
CA VAL A 43 -8.13 1.98 -4.61
C VAL A 43 -7.45 2.53 -3.36
N GLU A 44 -7.91 2.13 -2.17
CA GLU A 44 -7.24 2.46 -0.90
C GLU A 44 -5.83 1.86 -0.84
N CYS A 45 -5.66 0.60 -1.23
CA CYS A 45 -4.34 -0.04 -1.32
C CYS A 45 -3.40 0.64 -2.33
N TRP A 46 -3.95 1.22 -3.40
CA TRP A 46 -3.19 1.87 -4.48
C TRP A 46 -2.96 3.36 -4.27
N ARG A 47 -3.19 3.90 -3.06
CA ARG A 47 -2.87 5.29 -2.74
C ARG A 47 -1.39 5.57 -3.05
N TYR A 48 -1.17 6.66 -3.77
CA TYR A 48 0.18 7.04 -4.18
C TYR A 48 1.08 7.30 -2.98
N VAL A 49 0.57 8.06 -2.01
CA VAL A 49 1.25 8.37 -0.76
C VAL A 49 1.21 7.12 0.14
N PRO A 50 2.36 6.54 0.55
CA PRO A 50 2.40 5.30 1.33
C PRO A 50 1.62 5.34 2.65
N ARG A 51 1.77 6.44 3.42
CA ARG A 51 1.04 6.65 4.69
C ARG A 51 -0.50 6.73 4.57
N ASP A 52 -1.02 6.94 3.36
CA ASP A 52 -2.47 7.00 3.13
C ASP A 52 -3.04 5.61 2.82
N ARG A 53 -2.20 4.58 2.67
CA ARG A 53 -2.62 3.20 2.43
C ARG A 53 -3.10 2.57 3.74
N PRO A 54 -4.14 1.73 3.69
CA PRO A 54 -4.60 1.02 4.86
C PRO A 54 -3.55 0.01 5.31
N THR A 55 -3.39 -0.13 6.62
CA THR A 55 -2.56 -1.18 7.20
C THR A 55 -3.22 -2.55 6.99
N PHE A 56 -2.45 -3.64 7.06
CA PHE A 56 -3.04 -4.99 6.99
C PHE A 56 -4.12 -5.21 8.05
N ARG A 57 -3.98 -4.58 9.22
CA ARG A 57 -5.00 -4.60 10.28
C ARG A 57 -6.29 -3.97 9.81
N GLN A 58 -6.22 -2.75 9.29
CA GLN A 58 -7.39 -2.05 8.74
C GLN A 58 -8.05 -2.90 7.65
N ILE A 59 -7.26 -3.43 6.70
CA ILE A 59 -7.77 -4.33 5.64
C ILE A 59 -8.53 -5.52 6.24
N VAL A 60 -7.99 -6.17 7.28
CA VAL A 60 -8.68 -7.28 7.95
C VAL A 60 -9.97 -6.81 8.59
N GLU A 61 -10.00 -5.67 9.27
CA GLU A 61 -11.21 -5.10 9.87
C GLU A 61 -12.32 -4.88 8.83
N HIS A 62 -11.97 -4.39 7.63
CA HIS A 62 -12.92 -4.27 6.51
C HIS A 62 -13.47 -5.63 6.05
N LEU A 63 -12.68 -6.70 6.14
CA LEU A 63 -13.03 -8.03 5.63
C LEU A 63 -13.71 -8.93 6.67
N ILE A 64 -13.54 -8.66 7.97
CA ILE A 64 -14.10 -9.48 9.07
C ILE A 64 -15.62 -9.69 8.97
N PRO A 65 -16.45 -8.69 8.59
CA PRO A 65 -17.89 -8.89 8.41
C PRO A 65 -18.23 -9.96 7.37
N LEU A 66 -17.37 -10.14 6.35
CA LEU A 66 -17.53 -11.10 5.26
C LEU A 66 -16.80 -12.43 5.53
N ALA A 67 -15.99 -12.49 6.58
CA ALA A 67 -15.18 -13.66 6.90
C ALA A 67 -16.00 -14.77 7.57
N SER A 68 -15.57 -16.03 7.36
CA SER A 68 -16.14 -17.18 8.05
C SER A 68 -15.76 -17.19 9.53
N ASP A 69 -16.55 -17.89 10.35
CA ASP A 69 -16.28 -18.01 11.79
C ASP A 69 -14.94 -18.72 12.05
N GLN A 70 -14.59 -19.71 11.21
CA GLN A 70 -13.28 -20.35 11.25
C GLN A 70 -12.12 -19.35 11.10
N PHE A 71 -12.26 -18.38 10.20
CA PHE A 71 -11.24 -17.34 10.05
C PHE A 71 -11.20 -16.42 11.26
N ARG A 72 -12.37 -16.01 11.80
CA ARG A 72 -12.44 -15.14 12.98
C ARG A 72 -11.78 -15.78 14.19
N GLU A 73 -11.98 -17.07 14.41
CA GLU A 73 -11.37 -17.82 15.51
C GLU A 73 -9.87 -18.04 15.33
N ALA A 74 -9.41 -18.27 14.09
CA ALA A 74 -8.01 -18.59 13.81
C ALA A 74 -7.12 -17.38 13.47
N SER A 75 -7.70 -16.24 13.10
CA SER A 75 -6.95 -15.09 12.60
C SER A 75 -6.15 -14.42 13.71
N TRP A 76 -4.83 -14.54 13.63
CA TRP A 76 -3.92 -13.96 14.62
C TRP A 76 -4.06 -12.43 14.69
N ILE A 77 -4.10 -11.76 13.54
CA ILE A 77 -4.19 -10.29 13.44
C ILE A 77 -5.51 -9.74 13.98
N TYR A 78 -6.60 -10.51 13.86
CA TYR A 78 -7.90 -10.14 14.44
C TYR A 78 -7.95 -10.33 15.95
N ASN A 79 -7.42 -11.44 16.46
CA ASN A 79 -7.48 -11.78 17.88
C ASN A 79 -6.40 -11.09 18.75
N HIS A 80 -5.40 -10.45 18.14
CA HIS A 80 -4.32 -9.75 18.84
C HIS A 80 -4.22 -8.28 18.39
N PRO A 81 -4.99 -7.36 19.02
CA PRO A 81 -5.03 -5.96 18.62
C PRO A 81 -3.79 -5.12 19.02
N THR A 82 -2.97 -5.59 19.94
CA THR A 82 -1.91 -4.79 20.59
C THR A 82 -0.49 -5.18 20.21
N THR A 83 -0.29 -6.07 19.24
CA THR A 83 1.06 -6.30 18.72
C THR A 83 1.44 -5.12 17.84
N ASP A 84 2.44 -4.36 18.29
CA ASP A 84 3.17 -3.36 17.51
C ASP A 84 3.58 -4.02 16.19
N TYR A 85 2.78 -3.85 15.15
CA TYR A 85 3.16 -4.28 13.82
C TYR A 85 4.18 -3.25 13.35
N PRO A 86 5.40 -3.67 12.93
CA PRO A 86 6.41 -2.75 12.44
C PRO A 86 5.98 -1.92 11.21
N SER A 87 4.82 -2.22 10.60
CA SER A 87 4.23 -1.40 9.54
C SER A 87 3.64 -0.09 10.04
N ASP A 88 3.22 -0.02 11.31
CA ASP A 88 2.56 1.16 11.87
C ASP A 88 3.59 2.21 12.33
N THR A 89 4.84 1.75 12.52
CA THR A 89 6.06 2.56 12.61
C THR A 89 6.84 2.39 11.32
N GLU A 90 6.39 2.97 10.19
CA GLU A 90 7.25 3.06 9.01
C GLU A 90 8.59 3.69 9.45
N PRO A 91 9.73 2.98 9.33
CA PRO A 91 11.01 3.63 9.54
C PRO A 91 11.13 4.69 8.45
N ASN A 92 11.33 5.95 8.82
CA ASN A 92 11.55 7.00 7.82
C ASN A 92 12.70 6.55 6.90
N TYR A 93 12.53 6.54 5.58
CA TYR A 93 13.60 6.14 4.67
C TYR A 93 14.28 7.39 4.09
N VAL A 94 15.61 7.45 4.13
CA VAL A 94 16.38 8.48 3.41
C VAL A 94 16.98 7.93 2.11
N PRO A 95 17.04 8.76 1.05
CA PRO A 95 17.79 8.42 -0.16
C PRO A 95 19.29 8.30 0.16
N GLU A 96 19.92 7.19 -0.24
CA GLU A 96 21.35 6.98 -0.08
C GLU A 96 21.94 6.35 -1.35
N GLY A 97 22.66 7.16 -2.14
CA GLY A 97 23.24 6.72 -3.42
C GLY A 97 22.18 6.20 -4.40
N HIS A 98 22.19 4.89 -4.67
CA HIS A 98 21.27 4.21 -5.59
C HIS A 98 20.12 3.47 -4.86
N GLY A 99 19.94 3.69 -3.55
CA GLY A 99 18.94 2.98 -2.74
C GLY A 99 18.30 3.85 -1.65
N MET A 100 17.48 3.21 -0.82
CA MET A 100 16.81 3.81 0.34
C MET A 100 17.30 3.09 1.60
N ARG A 101 17.71 3.82 2.64
CA ARG A 101 18.03 3.23 3.96
C ARG A 101 17.05 3.71 5.05
N PRO A 102 16.82 2.91 6.10
CA PRO A 102 16.09 3.37 7.29
C PRO A 102 16.86 4.50 8.00
N LEU A 103 16.14 5.56 8.42
CA LEU A 103 16.64 6.58 9.36
C LEU A 103 16.84 5.93 10.72
N ALA A 104 18.03 6.11 11.27
CA ALA A 104 18.31 5.73 12.65
C ALA A 104 17.51 6.64 13.60
N VAL A 105 17.00 6.08 14.69
CA VAL A 105 16.18 6.76 15.72
C VAL A 105 16.85 8.01 16.32
N THR A 106 18.16 8.16 16.12
CA THR A 106 19.00 9.22 16.70
C THR A 106 19.24 10.43 15.78
N GLU A 107 18.74 10.44 14.54
CA GLU A 107 18.97 11.54 13.60
C GLU A 107 17.81 12.57 13.63
N PRO A 108 18.10 13.88 13.74
CA PRO A 108 17.06 14.92 13.81
C PRO A 108 16.32 15.07 12.47
N VAL A 109 15.00 15.28 12.54
CA VAL A 109 14.06 15.30 11.39
C VAL A 109 14.17 16.57 10.52
N ASP A 110 14.99 17.54 10.92
CA ASP A 110 15.12 18.83 10.24
C ASP A 110 16.19 18.82 9.14
N GLU A 111 15.90 18.16 8.02
CA GLU A 111 16.49 18.55 6.72
C GLU A 111 15.70 18.06 5.47
N VAL A 112 14.45 17.59 5.61
CA VAL A 112 13.67 17.07 4.47
C VAL A 112 12.78 18.13 3.80
N SER A 113 12.64 19.33 4.37
CA SER A 113 11.88 20.43 3.73
C SER A 113 12.71 21.35 2.82
N GLY A 114 14.02 21.16 2.70
CA GLY A 114 14.92 22.16 2.11
C GLY A 114 15.24 22.04 0.62
N VAL A 115 15.08 20.88 -0.03
CA VAL A 115 15.77 20.64 -1.32
C VAL A 115 14.83 20.41 -2.53
N LEU A 116 13.52 20.52 -2.36
CA LEU A 116 12.58 20.40 -3.49
C LEU A 116 12.03 21.73 -4.04
N PHE A 117 12.52 22.88 -3.57
CA PHE A 117 12.18 24.20 -4.12
C PHE A 117 13.41 25.05 -4.40
N THR A 118 14.27 24.66 -5.34
CA THR A 118 14.89 25.65 -6.24
C THR A 118 15.32 24.96 -7.54
N LEU A 119 15.00 25.64 -8.64
CA LEU A 119 15.34 25.31 -10.03
C LEU A 119 16.86 25.22 -10.26
#